data_AF-A0A1G0L2D4-F1
#
_entry.id   AF-A0A1G0L2D4-F1
#
_cell.length_a   1.000
_cell.length_b   1.000
_cell.length_c   1.000
_cell.angle_alpha   90.00
_cell.angle_beta   90.00
_cell.angle_gamma   90.00
#
_symmetry.space_group_name_H-M   'P 1'
#
loop_
_entity.id
_entity.type
_entity.pdbx_description
1 polymer ?
#
loop_
_entity_poly.entity_id
_entity_poly.type
_entity_poly.pdbx_seq_one_letter_code
_entity_poly.pdbx_strand_id
1 'polypeptide(L)'
;MRRSGLILLALLATTPVGGAAQQTGGGHTPRRWVAGLIGVAAGAAAAGTYAALSGGSIGNCSRPRCVTTLSILTGAMVGFMVGRESDRLYALRYRHGRPLSLGGQRLDLGLTPLEVRVLGPTVAVAGEGGVEILTSAARLERVTTRGRGLRGVQLAEPARERLLVGTTIGLYTFPLGGDQTLGALLAPGEVSALDLQADRVLVANGRQGGLTRMDGDSLQSIGTPRLFDAPVVDLAWDTRRAVAWVLTESALIAVAVTDTGLADSVGAFALPAPGRRLDVKGDTVAVAAGEGGVFVLDVAAPGAPALVAQWSGARFAYDVALRQGVVYLAAGPEGLYVLDPGPEGGLVVRGLDRHFGFVSALRVADGELFVVDRTGRAVHRVALPVR
;
A
#
# COMPACT_ATOMS: atom_id res chain seq x y z
N MET A 1 -27.21 41.28 -53.39
CA MET A 1 -26.10 42.23 -53.66
C MET A 1 -25.51 42.69 -52.34
N ARG A 2 -24.18 42.53 -52.19
CA ARG A 2 -23.23 43.12 -51.21
C ARG A 2 -23.46 42.88 -49.71
N ARG A 3 -22.45 42.60 -48.88
CA ARG A 3 -21.12 41.93 -48.97
C ARG A 3 -20.60 41.90 -47.50
N SER A 4 -20.26 40.72 -47.01
CA SER A 4 -19.05 40.35 -46.24
C SER A 4 -18.57 41.16 -45.01
N GLY A 5 -18.35 40.44 -43.91
CA GLY A 5 -17.42 40.78 -42.81
C GLY A 5 -16.92 39.51 -42.09
N LEU A 6 -15.60 39.33 -42.01
CA LEU A 6 -14.86 38.09 -41.72
C LEU A 6 -14.86 37.58 -40.26
N ILE A 7 -14.83 36.24 -40.15
CA ILE A 7 -13.90 35.35 -39.39
C ILE A 7 -13.00 35.98 -38.29
N LEU A 8 -13.06 35.43 -37.07
CA LEU A 8 -11.85 35.09 -36.29
C LEU A 8 -12.08 33.89 -35.34
N LEU A 9 -11.15 32.94 -35.40
CA LEU A 9 -11.05 31.72 -34.61
C LEU A 9 -10.14 31.95 -33.38
N ALA A 10 -10.33 31.14 -32.34
CA ALA A 10 -9.30 30.49 -31.52
C ALA A 10 -9.07 30.90 -30.03
N LEU A 11 -8.82 29.81 -29.28
CA LEU A 11 -8.04 29.65 -28.03
C LEU A 11 -8.75 29.76 -26.67
N LEU A 12 -9.23 28.59 -26.23
CA LEU A 12 -9.14 28.13 -24.84
C LEU A 12 -7.68 28.23 -24.36
N ALA A 13 -7.40 29.21 -23.51
CA ALA A 13 -6.20 29.24 -22.69
C ALA A 13 -6.62 29.04 -21.22
N THR A 14 -6.39 27.82 -20.74
CA THR A 14 -6.29 27.52 -19.31
C THR A 14 -5.10 28.30 -18.75
N THR A 15 -5.36 29.36 -17.98
CA THR A 15 -4.32 29.98 -17.18
C THR A 15 -4.14 29.19 -15.88
N PRO A 16 -2.93 28.70 -15.57
CA PRO A 16 -2.62 28.26 -14.22
C PRO A 16 -2.42 29.50 -13.37
N VAL A 17 -3.25 29.70 -12.34
CA VAL A 17 -2.99 30.70 -11.31
C VAL A 17 -1.86 30.17 -10.44
N GLY A 18 -0.63 30.38 -10.90
CA GLY A 18 0.59 30.38 -10.10
C GLY A 18 0.99 31.83 -9.86
N GLY A 19 0.75 32.33 -8.65
CA GLY A 19 1.12 33.67 -8.23
C GLY A 19 1.28 33.69 -6.72
N ALA A 20 2.50 34.03 -6.28
CA ALA A 20 2.97 33.98 -4.91
C ALA A 20 2.01 34.65 -3.90
N ALA A 21 1.63 33.91 -2.86
CA ALA A 21 0.99 34.47 -1.68
C ALA A 21 2.06 34.79 -0.64
N GLN A 22 2.41 36.06 -0.57
CA GLN A 22 3.13 36.68 0.53
C GLN A 22 2.28 36.55 1.81
N GLN A 23 2.87 35.96 2.85
CA GLN A 23 2.21 35.76 4.14
C GLN A 23 1.88 37.09 4.80
N THR A 24 0.59 37.34 5.00
CA THR A 24 0.07 38.16 6.11
C THR A 24 -1.16 37.45 6.68
N GLY A 25 -1.24 37.37 8.01
CA GLY A 25 -2.24 36.58 8.73
C GLY A 25 -3.67 37.02 8.40
N GLY A 26 -4.39 36.19 7.66
CA GLY A 26 -5.80 36.36 7.34
C GLY A 26 -6.50 35.02 7.48
N GLY A 27 -7.64 35.00 8.19
CA GLY A 27 -8.44 33.79 8.38
C GLY A 27 -8.73 33.11 7.04
N HIS A 28 -8.18 31.91 6.85
CA HIS A 28 -8.39 31.15 5.62
C HIS A 28 -9.85 30.77 5.48
N THR A 29 -10.49 31.17 4.37
CA THR A 29 -11.82 30.72 4.01
C THR A 29 -11.80 29.22 3.70
N PRO A 30 -12.62 28.38 4.39
CA PRO A 30 -12.66 26.94 4.15
C PRO A 30 -12.96 26.59 2.68
N ARG A 31 -12.28 25.59 2.12
CA ARG A 31 -12.38 25.23 0.70
C ARG A 31 -13.77 24.76 0.30
N ARG A 32 -14.56 24.22 1.24
CA ARG A 32 -16.00 23.93 1.05
C ARG A 32 -16.81 25.12 0.57
N TRP A 33 -16.49 26.32 1.03
CA TRP A 33 -17.20 27.53 0.61
C TRP A 33 -16.76 27.97 -0.78
N VAL A 34 -15.45 27.92 -1.05
CA VAL A 34 -14.89 28.26 -2.37
C VAL A 34 -15.41 27.31 -3.46
N ALA A 35 -15.36 25.99 -3.22
CA ALA A 35 -15.85 24.99 -4.16
C ALA A 35 -17.37 25.04 -4.33
N GLY A 36 -18.12 25.38 -3.28
CA GLY A 36 -19.57 25.65 -3.38
C GLY A 36 -19.90 26.79 -4.33
N LEU A 37 -19.14 27.90 -4.27
CA LEU A 37 -19.29 29.03 -5.18
C LEU A 37 -18.92 28.69 -6.63
N ILE A 38 -17.88 27.89 -6.84
CA ILE A 38 -17.54 27.35 -8.18
C ILE A 38 -18.70 26.50 -8.71
N GLY A 39 -19.31 25.68 -7.85
CA GLY A 39 -20.49 24.88 -8.19
C GLY A 39 -21.71 25.73 -8.58
N VAL A 40 -21.95 26.85 -7.90
CA VAL A 40 -22.99 27.83 -8.28
C VAL A 40 -22.74 28.37 -9.68
N ALA A 41 -21.51 28.78 -9.99
CA ALA A 41 -21.15 29.33 -11.29
C ALA A 41 -21.33 28.28 -12.41
N ALA A 42 -20.91 27.04 -12.18
CA ALA A 42 -21.11 25.94 -13.12
C ALA A 42 -22.59 25.63 -13.36
N GLY A 43 -23.40 25.60 -12.29
CA GLY A 43 -24.85 25.40 -12.37
C GLY A 43 -25.56 26.51 -13.13
N ALA A 44 -25.15 27.77 -12.92
CA ALA A 44 -25.67 28.92 -13.64
C ALA A 44 -25.31 28.90 -15.13
N ALA A 45 -24.07 28.52 -15.48
CA ALA A 45 -23.63 28.38 -16.86
C ALA A 45 -24.43 27.30 -17.61
N ALA A 46 -24.62 26.13 -17.00
CA ALA A 46 -25.43 25.06 -17.57
C ALA A 46 -26.89 25.49 -17.78
N ALA A 47 -27.48 26.19 -16.80
CA ALA A 47 -28.84 26.71 -16.95
C ALA A 47 -28.96 27.80 -18.02
N GLY A 48 -27.95 28.66 -18.18
CA GLY A 48 -27.89 29.66 -19.25
C GLY A 48 -27.86 29.02 -20.63
N THR A 49 -27.08 27.95 -20.81
CA THR A 49 -27.07 27.18 -22.07
C THR A 49 -28.41 26.50 -22.34
N TYR A 50 -29.05 25.93 -21.31
CA TYR A 50 -30.39 25.34 -21.43
C TYR A 50 -31.42 26.39 -21.88
N ALA A 51 -31.43 27.56 -21.25
CA ALA A 51 -32.35 28.64 -21.58
C ALA A 51 -32.16 29.17 -23.01
N ALA A 52 -30.92 29.20 -23.51
CA ALA A 52 -30.61 29.64 -24.87
C ALA A 52 -31.04 28.62 -25.94
N LEU A 53 -31.13 27.33 -25.59
CA LEU A 53 -31.43 26.24 -26.52
C LEU A 53 -32.87 25.72 -26.41
N SER A 54 -33.58 25.99 -25.30
CA SER A 54 -34.94 25.50 -25.08
C SER A 54 -35.97 26.31 -25.88
N GLY A 55 -36.60 25.69 -26.88
CA GLY A 55 -37.64 26.29 -27.72
C GLY A 55 -39.05 26.38 -27.10
N GLY A 56 -39.21 26.03 -25.82
CA GLY A 56 -40.50 26.04 -25.12
C GLY A 56 -40.47 25.22 -23.84
N SER A 57 -41.41 25.49 -22.92
CA SER A 57 -41.53 24.83 -21.62
C SER A 57 -42.76 23.92 -21.58
N ILE A 58 -42.57 22.62 -21.33
CA ILE A 58 -43.63 21.60 -21.28
C ILE A 58 -44.33 21.54 -19.89
N GLY A 59 -43.76 22.18 -18.86
CA GLY A 59 -44.36 22.30 -17.53
C GLY A 59 -43.62 23.27 -16.60
N ASN A 60 -44.09 23.45 -15.36
CA ASN A 60 -43.48 24.39 -14.41
C ASN A 60 -42.00 24.08 -14.10
N CYS A 61 -41.58 22.81 -14.17
CA CYS A 61 -40.20 22.38 -13.91
C CYS A 61 -39.25 22.50 -15.12
N SER A 62 -39.77 22.70 -16.34
CA SER A 62 -38.96 22.97 -17.53
C SER A 62 -38.83 24.46 -17.86
N ARG A 63 -39.45 25.33 -17.05
CA ARG A 63 -39.31 26.78 -17.25
C ARG A 63 -37.85 27.18 -16.98
N PRO A 64 -37.25 28.08 -17.78
CA PRO A 64 -35.87 28.52 -17.60
C PRO A 64 -35.55 28.95 -16.16
N ARG A 65 -36.48 29.63 -15.47
CA ARG A 65 -36.31 30.03 -14.07
C ARG A 65 -36.21 28.85 -13.09
N CYS A 66 -37.02 27.81 -13.29
CA CYS A 66 -37.01 26.63 -12.44
C CYS A 66 -35.71 25.82 -12.64
N VAL A 67 -35.34 25.59 -13.89
CA VAL A 67 -34.09 24.90 -14.25
C VAL A 67 -32.87 25.69 -13.74
N THR A 68 -32.88 27.02 -13.82
CA THR A 68 -31.81 27.86 -13.27
C THR A 68 -31.67 27.69 -11.76
N THR A 69 -32.79 27.72 -11.03
CA THR A 69 -32.78 27.58 -9.57
C THR A 69 -32.26 26.19 -9.17
N LEU A 70 -32.76 25.14 -9.82
CA LEU A 70 -32.36 23.76 -9.51
C LEU A 70 -30.89 23.49 -9.85
N SER A 71 -30.41 23.96 -11.02
CA SER A 71 -29.01 23.79 -11.43
C SER A 71 -28.05 24.53 -10.52
N ILE A 72 -28.39 25.75 -10.08
CA ILE A 72 -27.57 26.50 -9.12
C ILE A 72 -27.49 25.78 -7.77
N LEU A 73 -28.63 25.33 -7.22
CA LEU A 73 -28.66 24.63 -5.93
C LEU A 73 -27.91 23.30 -5.97
N THR A 74 -28.10 22.52 -7.04
CA THR A 74 -27.42 21.23 -7.22
C THR A 74 -25.92 21.45 -7.40
N GLY A 75 -25.52 22.45 -8.20
CA GLY A 75 -24.13 22.83 -8.36
C GLY A 75 -23.49 23.27 -7.05
N ALA A 76 -24.17 24.14 -6.27
CA ALA A 76 -23.72 24.59 -4.96
C ALA A 76 -23.52 23.42 -3.98
N MET A 77 -24.48 22.49 -3.93
CA MET A 77 -24.43 21.32 -3.06
C MET A 77 -23.26 20.39 -3.42
N VAL A 78 -23.12 20.05 -4.71
CA VAL A 78 -22.01 19.20 -5.19
C VAL A 78 -20.67 19.88 -4.93
N GLY A 79 -20.54 21.17 -5.27
CA GLY A 79 -19.33 21.94 -5.01
C GLY A 79 -18.97 22.00 -3.52
N PHE A 80 -19.96 22.21 -2.65
CA PHE A 80 -19.76 22.22 -1.20
C PHE A 80 -19.33 20.85 -0.67
N MET A 81 -19.94 19.75 -1.15
CA MET A 81 -19.55 18.40 -0.76
C MET A 81 -18.12 18.07 -1.17
N VAL A 82 -17.73 18.40 -2.40
CA VAL A 82 -16.36 18.23 -2.90
C VAL A 82 -15.36 19.05 -2.06
N GLY A 83 -15.67 20.31 -1.80
CA GLY A 83 -14.81 21.16 -0.98
C GLY A 83 -14.77 20.73 0.49
N ARG A 84 -15.85 20.17 1.03
CA ARG A 84 -15.89 19.59 2.38
C ARG A 84 -14.99 18.36 2.48
N GLU A 85 -15.00 17.50 1.47
CA GLU A 85 -14.07 16.37 1.41
C GLU A 85 -12.62 16.85 1.24
N SER A 86 -12.38 17.90 0.44
CA SER A 86 -11.06 18.53 0.34
C SER A 86 -10.59 19.12 1.68
N ASP A 87 -11.46 19.82 2.41
CA ASP A 87 -11.18 20.35 3.75
C ASP A 87 -10.91 19.20 4.74
N ARG A 88 -11.65 18.09 4.66
CA ARG A 88 -11.41 16.88 5.48
C ARG A 88 -10.04 16.27 5.18
N LEU A 89 -9.69 16.11 3.91
CA LEU A 89 -8.37 15.65 3.48
C LEU A 89 -7.26 16.62 3.88
N TYR A 90 -7.52 17.93 3.86
CA TYR A 90 -6.57 18.96 4.28
C TYR A 90 -6.39 18.94 5.80
N ALA A 91 -7.45 18.83 6.59
CA ALA A 91 -7.36 18.67 8.03
C ALA A 91 -6.64 17.37 8.43
N LEU A 92 -6.84 16.28 7.68
CA LEU A 92 -6.08 15.04 7.84
C LEU A 92 -4.58 15.23 7.52
N ARG A 93 -4.23 16.03 6.51
CA ARG A 93 -2.84 16.49 6.28
C ARG A 93 -2.26 17.31 7.44
N TYR A 94 -3.02 17.75 8.44
CA TYR A 94 -2.45 18.42 9.63
C TYR A 94 -2.58 17.60 10.91
N ARG A 95 -3.03 16.34 10.85
CA ARG A 95 -3.23 15.55 12.07
C ARG A 95 -1.99 14.83 12.60
N HIS A 96 -0.97 14.48 11.82
CA HIS A 96 0.04 13.56 12.35
C HIS A 96 1.47 13.81 11.85
N GLY A 97 2.39 13.86 12.82
CA GLY A 97 3.85 13.82 12.65
C GLY A 97 4.50 15.15 12.28
N ARG A 98 5.66 15.43 12.89
CA ARG A 98 6.58 16.45 12.37
C ARG A 98 6.99 16.07 10.94
N PRO A 99 7.07 17.02 9.99
CA PRO A 99 7.58 16.72 8.66
C PRO A 99 8.94 16.02 8.76
N LEU A 100 9.07 14.88 8.09
CA LEU A 100 10.31 14.14 7.96
C LEU A 100 10.63 14.03 6.46
N SER A 101 11.90 14.07 6.11
CA SER A 101 12.35 13.74 4.76
C SER A 101 13.46 12.71 4.91
N LEU A 102 13.09 11.46 4.68
CA LEU A 102 13.97 10.34 4.54
C LEU A 102 14.51 10.42 3.12
N GLY A 103 15.71 10.98 2.97
CA GLY A 103 16.42 10.95 1.70
C GLY A 103 16.63 9.51 1.22
N GLY A 104 16.93 9.33 -0.05
CA GLY A 104 17.17 7.99 -0.58
C GLY A 104 17.28 7.99 -2.10
N GLN A 105 17.79 6.88 -2.62
CA GLN A 105 17.84 6.67 -4.05
C GLN A 105 16.46 6.23 -4.55
N ARG A 106 15.90 6.97 -5.50
CA ARG A 106 14.68 6.58 -6.22
C ARG A 106 15.04 5.81 -7.49
N LEU A 107 14.34 4.73 -7.77
CA LEU A 107 14.35 4.06 -9.06
C LEU A 107 12.93 3.92 -9.59
N ASP A 108 12.68 4.46 -10.79
CA ASP A 108 11.39 4.33 -11.46
C ASP A 108 11.23 2.94 -12.10
N LEU A 109 10.04 2.37 -11.94
CA LEU A 109 9.63 1.03 -12.33
C LEU A 109 8.76 1.08 -13.59
N GLY A 110 8.89 0.05 -14.41
CA GLY A 110 8.07 -0.22 -15.59
C GLY A 110 6.73 -0.90 -15.27
N LEU A 111 6.41 -1.17 -14.00
CA LEU A 111 5.14 -1.73 -13.52
C LEU A 111 4.48 -0.88 -12.42
N THR A 112 3.25 -1.21 -12.01
CA THR A 112 2.62 -0.64 -10.81
C THR A 112 2.99 -1.51 -9.61
N PRO A 113 3.89 -1.07 -8.72
CA PRO A 113 4.43 -1.95 -7.68
C PRO A 113 3.43 -2.11 -6.53
N LEU A 114 3.36 -3.32 -5.99
CA LEU A 114 2.48 -3.69 -4.87
C LEU A 114 3.29 -4.09 -3.64
N GLU A 115 4.38 -4.83 -3.84
CA GLU A 115 5.18 -5.43 -2.78
C GLU A 115 6.67 -5.43 -3.14
N VAL A 116 7.53 -5.47 -2.12
CA VAL A 116 8.97 -5.64 -2.26
C VAL A 116 9.50 -6.72 -1.31
N ARG A 117 10.41 -7.54 -1.81
CA ARG A 117 11.20 -8.52 -1.05
C ARG A 117 12.68 -8.37 -1.38
N VAL A 118 13.53 -8.70 -0.41
CA VAL A 118 14.98 -8.46 -0.51
C VAL A 118 15.72 -9.67 0.05
N LEU A 119 16.67 -10.19 -0.74
CA LEU A 119 17.61 -11.24 -0.34
C LEU A 119 19.02 -10.84 -0.76
N GLY A 120 19.83 -10.44 0.23
CA GLY A 120 21.14 -9.85 -0.01
C GLY A 120 21.03 -8.67 -1.00
N PRO A 121 21.83 -8.63 -2.08
CA PRO A 121 21.75 -7.54 -3.05
C PRO A 121 20.50 -7.59 -3.94
N THR A 122 19.80 -8.73 -4.01
CA THR A 122 18.67 -8.91 -4.93
C THR A 122 17.39 -8.35 -4.33
N VAL A 123 16.74 -7.45 -5.06
CA VAL A 123 15.45 -6.86 -4.70
C VAL A 123 14.42 -7.28 -5.73
N ALA A 124 13.36 -7.95 -5.30
CA ALA A 124 12.23 -8.32 -6.15
C ALA A 124 11.06 -7.39 -5.85
N VAL A 125 10.56 -6.70 -6.87
CA VAL A 125 9.38 -5.83 -6.77
C VAL A 125 8.25 -6.44 -7.59
N ALA A 126 7.25 -6.95 -6.88
CA ALA A 126 6.06 -7.54 -7.47
C ALA A 126 5.02 -6.46 -7.76
N GLY A 127 4.29 -6.61 -8.87
CA GLY A 127 3.20 -5.69 -9.16
C GLY A 127 2.39 -6.05 -10.40
N GLU A 128 1.61 -5.08 -10.88
CA GLU A 128 0.76 -5.27 -12.05
C GLU A 128 1.62 -5.52 -13.30
N GLY A 129 1.54 -6.74 -13.84
CA GLY A 129 2.24 -7.11 -15.08
C GLY A 129 3.54 -7.90 -14.88
N GLY A 130 3.90 -8.27 -13.65
CA GLY A 130 4.99 -9.22 -13.37
C GLY A 130 5.85 -8.82 -12.17
N VAL A 131 7.13 -9.16 -12.24
CA VAL A 131 8.12 -8.86 -11.20
C VAL A 131 9.33 -8.17 -11.83
N GLU A 132 9.73 -7.03 -11.28
CA GLU A 132 11.00 -6.38 -11.61
C GLU A 132 12.07 -6.80 -10.61
N ILE A 133 13.19 -7.28 -11.14
CA ILE A 133 14.35 -7.70 -10.35
C ILE A 133 15.40 -6.61 -10.45
N LEU A 134 15.81 -6.13 -9.27
CA LEU A 134 16.76 -5.06 -9.09
C LEU A 134 17.96 -5.57 -8.27
N THR A 135 19.06 -4.84 -8.35
CA THR A 135 20.21 -5.02 -7.47
C THR A 135 20.35 -3.80 -6.58
N SER A 136 20.82 -4.00 -5.34
CA SER A 136 21.13 -2.97 -4.35
C SER A 136 22.61 -2.96 -3.95
N ALA A 137 23.46 -3.76 -4.60
CA ALA A 137 24.85 -3.98 -4.21
C ALA A 137 25.70 -2.69 -4.12
N ALA A 138 25.67 -1.86 -5.16
CA ALA A 138 26.35 -0.56 -5.16
C ALA A 138 25.32 0.58 -5.15
N ARG A 139 24.38 0.52 -6.11
CA ARG A 139 23.23 1.41 -6.23
C ARG A 139 22.03 0.60 -6.69
N LEU A 140 20.85 1.14 -6.42
CA LEU A 140 19.58 0.56 -6.83
C LEU A 140 19.44 0.64 -8.36
N GLU A 141 19.44 -0.51 -9.03
CA GLU A 141 19.37 -0.61 -10.49
C GLU A 141 18.52 -1.78 -10.95
N ARG A 142 17.83 -1.60 -12.08
CA ARG A 142 17.09 -2.69 -12.71
C ARG A 142 18.05 -3.68 -13.37
N VAL A 143 17.91 -4.95 -13.02
CA VAL A 143 18.64 -6.07 -13.63
C VAL A 143 17.80 -6.69 -14.75
N THR A 144 16.59 -7.13 -14.42
CA THR A 144 15.72 -7.85 -15.37
C THR A 144 14.26 -7.86 -14.92
N THR A 145 13.40 -8.53 -15.69
CA THR A 145 11.99 -8.74 -15.34
C THR A 145 11.61 -10.21 -15.48
N ARG A 146 10.72 -10.70 -14.62
CA ARG A 146 10.17 -12.08 -14.65
C ARG A 146 8.65 -12.06 -14.54
N GLY A 147 8.01 -13.15 -14.95
CA GLY A 147 6.56 -13.30 -14.84
C GLY A 147 5.74 -12.28 -15.64
N ARG A 148 6.27 -11.75 -16.75
CA ARG A 148 5.51 -10.82 -17.60
C ARG A 148 4.24 -11.48 -18.11
N GLY A 149 3.11 -10.79 -17.94
CA GLY A 149 1.79 -11.29 -18.34
C GLY A 149 1.11 -12.21 -17.33
N LEU A 150 1.78 -12.58 -16.22
CA LEU A 150 1.09 -13.20 -15.10
C LEU A 150 0.07 -12.22 -14.52
N ARG A 151 -1.15 -12.70 -14.32
CA ARG A 151 -2.23 -11.94 -13.69
C ARG A 151 -2.27 -12.24 -12.20
N GLY A 152 -2.69 -11.24 -11.42
CA GLY A 152 -2.88 -11.40 -9.99
C GLY A 152 -1.60 -11.72 -9.23
N VAL A 153 -0.44 -11.22 -9.68
CA VAL A 153 0.81 -11.33 -8.91
C VAL A 153 0.63 -10.57 -7.60
N GLN A 154 0.69 -11.29 -6.48
CA GLN A 154 0.49 -10.74 -5.14
C GLN A 154 1.84 -10.53 -4.43
N LEU A 155 2.78 -11.45 -4.62
CA LEU A 155 4.06 -11.47 -3.92
C LEU A 155 5.16 -12.10 -4.79
N ALA A 156 6.43 -11.77 -4.48
CA ALA A 156 7.57 -12.38 -5.17
C ALA A 156 8.78 -12.51 -4.24
N GLU A 157 9.19 -13.73 -3.95
CA GLU A 157 10.27 -14.03 -3.00
C GLU A 157 11.54 -14.47 -3.76
N PRO A 158 12.64 -13.71 -3.68
CA PRO A 158 13.92 -14.10 -4.25
C PRO A 158 14.54 -15.26 -3.44
N ALA A 159 15.10 -16.25 -4.13
CA ALA A 159 15.55 -17.53 -3.59
C ALA A 159 16.87 -17.99 -4.23
N ARG A 160 18.02 -17.45 -3.81
CA ARG A 160 19.35 -17.69 -4.43
C ARG A 160 19.35 -17.51 -5.96
N GLU A 161 19.14 -18.58 -6.72
CA GLU A 161 19.11 -18.59 -8.19
C GLU A 161 17.68 -18.61 -8.77
N ARG A 162 16.67 -18.69 -7.91
CA ARG A 162 15.26 -18.78 -8.29
C ARG A 162 14.46 -17.61 -7.71
N LEU A 163 13.30 -17.39 -8.27
CA LEU A 163 12.30 -16.42 -7.82
C LEU A 163 10.97 -17.15 -7.71
N LEU A 164 10.41 -17.18 -6.52
CA LEU A 164 9.05 -17.65 -6.29
C LEU A 164 8.09 -16.50 -6.53
N VAL A 165 7.02 -16.74 -7.29
CA VAL A 165 6.00 -15.74 -7.61
C VAL A 165 4.64 -16.32 -7.27
N GLY A 166 4.02 -15.74 -6.25
CA GLY A 166 2.68 -16.10 -5.78
C GLY A 166 1.64 -15.26 -6.50
N THR A 167 0.60 -15.93 -6.99
CA THR A 167 -0.51 -15.28 -7.68
C THR A 167 -1.85 -15.76 -7.12
N THR A 168 -2.93 -15.11 -7.54
CA THR A 168 -4.31 -15.53 -7.22
C THR A 168 -4.69 -16.90 -7.78
N ILE A 169 -3.86 -17.52 -8.62
CA ILE A 169 -4.18 -18.80 -9.30
C ILE A 169 -3.07 -19.86 -9.19
N GLY A 170 -1.89 -19.50 -8.71
CA GLY A 170 -0.79 -20.45 -8.56
C GLY A 170 0.50 -19.84 -8.05
N LEU A 171 1.37 -20.73 -7.57
CA LEU A 171 2.75 -20.48 -7.23
C LEU A 171 3.65 -20.86 -8.41
N TYR A 172 4.45 -19.92 -8.88
CA TYR A 172 5.38 -20.10 -9.99
C TYR A 172 6.82 -19.96 -9.52
N THR A 173 7.75 -20.56 -10.24
CA THR A 173 9.19 -20.32 -10.08
C THR A 173 9.81 -19.83 -11.38
N PHE A 174 10.79 -18.94 -11.26
CA PHE A 174 11.56 -18.42 -12.38
C PHE A 174 13.05 -18.45 -12.04
N PRO A 175 13.94 -18.71 -13.00
CA PRO A 175 15.36 -18.48 -12.81
C PRO A 175 15.65 -16.97 -12.68
N LEU A 176 16.44 -16.57 -11.69
CA LEU A 176 16.83 -15.16 -11.49
C LEU A 176 17.90 -14.71 -12.50
N GLY A 177 18.78 -15.62 -12.91
CA GLY A 177 19.85 -15.39 -13.88
C GLY A 177 19.62 -16.11 -15.20
N GLY A 178 20.51 -15.84 -16.17
CA GLY A 178 20.51 -16.47 -17.48
C GLY A 178 19.43 -15.97 -18.46
N ASP A 179 19.47 -16.52 -19.67
CA ASP A 179 18.59 -16.15 -20.79
C ASP A 179 17.20 -16.81 -20.70
N GLN A 180 17.05 -17.82 -19.84
CA GLN A 180 15.76 -18.47 -19.61
C GLN A 180 14.83 -17.51 -18.86
N THR A 181 13.70 -17.18 -19.49
CA THR A 181 12.69 -16.27 -18.93
C THR A 181 11.37 -16.96 -18.61
N LEU A 182 11.19 -18.19 -19.10
CA LEU A 182 10.01 -19.01 -18.84
C LEU A 182 10.07 -19.54 -17.40
N GLY A 183 8.95 -19.39 -16.70
CA GLY A 183 8.77 -19.98 -15.38
C GLY A 183 8.02 -21.30 -15.43
N ALA A 184 8.08 -22.05 -14.34
CA ALA A 184 7.31 -23.28 -14.14
C ALA A 184 6.22 -23.04 -13.08
N LEU A 185 5.06 -23.67 -13.28
CA LEU A 185 4.02 -23.75 -12.25
C LEU A 185 4.42 -24.80 -11.22
N LEU A 186 4.59 -24.39 -9.97
CA LEU A 186 4.93 -25.27 -8.86
C LEU A 186 3.68 -25.87 -8.20
N ALA A 187 2.66 -25.04 -7.98
CA ALA A 187 1.41 -25.47 -7.35
C ALA A 187 0.24 -24.59 -7.82
N PRO A 188 -0.95 -25.17 -8.10
CA PRO A 188 -2.15 -24.39 -8.39
C PRO A 188 -2.79 -23.81 -7.12
N GLY A 189 -3.60 -22.78 -7.29
CA GLY A 189 -4.38 -22.15 -6.23
C GLY A 189 -3.80 -20.81 -5.77
N GLU A 190 -4.61 -20.03 -5.05
CA GLU A 190 -4.21 -18.72 -4.55
C GLU A 190 -3.03 -18.84 -3.58
N VAL A 191 -2.05 -17.95 -3.71
CA VAL A 191 -0.93 -17.86 -2.77
C VAL A 191 -1.10 -16.58 -1.97
N SER A 192 -1.67 -16.71 -0.77
CA SER A 192 -1.97 -15.54 0.07
C SER A 192 -0.74 -15.00 0.79
N ALA A 193 0.17 -15.90 1.20
CA ALA A 193 1.40 -15.54 1.88
C ALA A 193 2.49 -16.59 1.67
N LEU A 194 3.74 -16.17 1.67
CA LEU A 194 4.89 -17.07 1.73
C LEU A 194 6.03 -16.46 2.55
N ASP A 195 6.85 -17.34 3.11
CA ASP A 195 8.16 -17.00 3.65
C ASP A 195 9.15 -18.13 3.37
N LEU A 196 10.37 -17.75 2.99
CA LEU A 196 11.41 -18.65 2.51
C LEU A 196 12.60 -18.65 3.46
N GLN A 197 13.02 -19.84 3.88
CA GLN A 197 14.23 -20.03 4.66
C GLN A 197 15.08 -21.12 4.00
N ALA A 198 16.18 -20.70 3.38
CA ALA A 198 17.04 -21.56 2.54
C ALA A 198 16.27 -22.25 1.41
N ASP A 199 16.04 -23.57 1.50
CA ASP A 199 15.28 -24.38 0.54
C ASP A 199 13.89 -24.75 1.05
N ARG A 200 13.49 -24.32 2.25
CA ARG A 200 12.19 -24.59 2.84
C ARG A 200 11.28 -23.36 2.71
N VAL A 201 10.07 -23.56 2.20
CA VAL A 201 9.08 -22.52 1.97
C VAL A 201 7.86 -22.81 2.83
N LEU A 202 7.48 -21.84 3.67
CA LEU A 202 6.12 -21.79 4.20
C LEU A 202 5.24 -21.14 3.16
N VAL A 203 4.18 -21.84 2.77
CA VAL A 203 3.21 -21.37 1.78
C VAL A 203 1.83 -21.43 2.40
N ALA A 204 1.08 -20.33 2.29
CA ALA A 204 -0.34 -20.30 2.58
C ALA A 204 -1.16 -20.14 1.30
N ASN A 205 -2.24 -20.91 1.25
CA ASN A 205 -3.25 -20.88 0.21
C ASN A 205 -4.62 -20.74 0.88
N GLY A 206 -5.10 -19.50 0.97
CA GLY A 206 -6.34 -19.16 1.67
C GLY A 206 -6.30 -19.65 3.11
N ARG A 207 -7.07 -20.69 3.44
CA ARG A 207 -7.14 -21.27 4.80
C ARG A 207 -6.12 -22.38 5.06
N GLN A 208 -5.36 -22.79 4.06
CA GLN A 208 -4.37 -23.85 4.21
C GLN A 208 -2.98 -23.25 4.36
N GLY A 209 -2.17 -23.79 5.26
CA GLY A 209 -0.74 -23.51 5.32
C GLY A 209 0.06 -24.80 5.31
N GLY A 210 1.17 -24.81 4.58
CA GLY A 210 2.04 -25.98 4.47
C GLY A 210 3.50 -25.58 4.50
N LEU A 211 4.33 -26.51 4.98
CA LEU A 211 5.76 -26.46 4.80
C LEU A 211 6.11 -27.27 3.56
N THR A 212 6.91 -26.69 2.67
CA THR A 212 7.37 -27.36 1.45
C THR A 212 8.87 -27.22 1.31
N ARG A 213 9.50 -28.17 0.64
CA ARG A 213 10.89 -28.09 0.21
C ARG A 213 10.94 -27.78 -1.27
N MET A 214 11.74 -26.80 -1.65
CA MET A 214 12.01 -26.46 -3.03
C MET A 214 13.23 -27.24 -3.53
N ASP A 215 13.06 -27.99 -4.61
CA ASP A 215 14.13 -28.66 -5.33
C ASP A 215 14.02 -28.31 -6.82
N GLY A 216 14.80 -27.31 -7.24
CA GLY A 216 14.77 -26.74 -8.58
C GLY A 216 13.38 -26.21 -8.97
N ASP A 217 12.74 -26.90 -9.93
CA ASP A 217 11.40 -26.59 -10.47
C ASP A 217 10.28 -27.41 -9.81
N SER A 218 10.53 -27.99 -8.64
CA SER A 218 9.55 -28.82 -7.94
C SER A 218 9.38 -28.43 -6.47
N LEU A 219 8.18 -28.66 -5.94
CA LEU A 219 7.89 -28.56 -4.51
C LEU A 219 7.56 -29.94 -3.96
N GLN A 220 8.22 -30.30 -2.86
CA GLN A 220 7.92 -31.48 -2.08
C GLN A 220 7.27 -31.05 -0.77
N SER A 221 6.02 -31.45 -0.54
CA SER A 221 5.33 -31.14 0.73
C SER A 221 5.99 -31.86 1.89
N ILE A 222 6.24 -31.13 2.97
CA ILE A 222 6.72 -31.67 4.24
C ILE A 222 5.53 -31.75 5.17
N GLY A 223 5.04 -32.97 5.40
CA GLY A 223 3.84 -33.22 6.20
C GLY A 223 2.53 -32.92 5.48
N THR A 224 1.46 -32.94 6.26
CA THR A 224 0.12 -32.59 5.79
C THR A 224 -0.12 -31.08 5.93
N PRO A 225 -0.64 -30.39 4.91
CA PRO A 225 -1.06 -29.02 5.04
C PRO A 225 -2.07 -28.86 6.19
N ARG A 226 -1.86 -27.84 7.02
CA ARG A 226 -2.74 -27.50 8.12
C ARG A 226 -3.87 -26.61 7.63
N LEU A 227 -5.08 -26.87 8.12
CA LEU A 227 -6.25 -26.00 7.92
C LEU A 227 -6.41 -25.04 9.09
N PHE A 228 -6.61 -23.76 8.79
CA PHE A 228 -6.89 -22.70 9.74
C PHE A 228 -8.38 -22.34 9.76
N ASP A 229 -8.83 -21.76 10.87
CA ASP A 229 -10.22 -21.34 11.06
C ASP A 229 -10.62 -20.11 10.22
N ALA A 230 -9.62 -19.32 9.82
CA ALA A 230 -9.79 -18.16 8.95
C ALA A 230 -8.70 -18.15 7.86
N PRO A 231 -8.92 -17.41 6.75
CA PRO A 231 -7.90 -17.23 5.73
C PRO A 231 -6.63 -16.60 6.31
N VAL A 232 -5.47 -17.15 5.92
CA VAL A 232 -4.17 -16.62 6.22
C VAL A 232 -3.91 -15.43 5.30
N VAL A 233 -3.70 -14.27 5.88
CA VAL A 233 -3.47 -13.00 5.19
C VAL A 233 -1.98 -12.76 4.97
N ASP A 234 -1.16 -13.09 5.96
CA ASP A 234 0.29 -12.97 5.90
C ASP A 234 0.95 -13.98 6.84
N LEU A 235 2.24 -14.25 6.66
CA LEU A 235 2.99 -15.14 7.55
C LEU A 235 4.46 -14.75 7.63
N ALA A 236 5.12 -15.12 8.73
CA ALA A 236 6.57 -15.06 8.85
C ALA A 236 7.11 -16.22 9.68
N TRP A 237 8.30 -16.67 9.34
CA TRP A 237 8.99 -17.76 10.00
C TRP A 237 10.07 -17.26 10.95
N ASP A 238 9.87 -17.44 12.26
CA ASP A 238 10.93 -17.28 13.27
C ASP A 238 11.71 -18.60 13.42
N THR A 239 12.77 -18.74 12.63
CA THR A 239 13.64 -19.93 12.63
C THR A 239 14.38 -20.14 13.95
N ARG A 240 14.62 -19.07 14.74
CA ARG A 240 15.28 -19.19 16.05
C ARG A 240 14.43 -19.96 17.06
N ARG A 241 13.11 -19.90 16.91
CA ARG A 241 12.14 -20.56 17.80
C ARG A 241 11.42 -21.73 17.16
N ALA A 242 11.69 -22.00 15.87
CA ALA A 242 10.94 -22.95 15.06
C ALA A 242 9.42 -22.67 15.11
N VAL A 243 9.03 -21.40 14.97
CA VAL A 243 7.63 -20.96 15.00
C VAL A 243 7.29 -20.20 13.72
N ALA A 244 6.12 -20.50 13.15
CA ALA A 244 5.48 -19.71 12.12
C ALA A 244 4.45 -18.78 12.76
N TRP A 245 4.62 -17.48 12.55
CA TRP A 245 3.63 -16.47 12.86
C TRP A 245 2.65 -16.38 11.71
N VAL A 246 1.42 -16.81 11.93
CA VAL A 246 0.35 -16.84 10.94
C VAL A 246 -0.62 -15.73 11.26
N LEU A 247 -0.75 -14.76 10.37
CA LEU A 247 -1.70 -13.67 10.50
C LEU A 247 -2.99 -14.01 9.75
N THR A 248 -4.10 -13.82 10.44
CA THR A 248 -5.45 -13.82 9.87
C THR A 248 -6.04 -12.43 10.05
N GLU A 249 -7.25 -12.19 9.53
CA GLU A 249 -7.92 -10.93 9.79
C GLU A 249 -8.18 -10.71 11.30
N SER A 250 -8.49 -11.77 12.06
CA SER A 250 -8.90 -11.62 13.47
C SER A 250 -7.86 -12.05 14.50
N ALA A 251 -6.73 -12.63 14.10
CA ALA A 251 -5.73 -13.13 15.05
C ALA A 251 -4.32 -13.25 14.47
N LEU A 252 -3.33 -13.11 15.34
CA LEU A 252 -1.97 -13.60 15.15
C LEU A 252 -1.83 -14.95 15.86
N ILE A 253 -1.46 -16.00 15.12
CA ILE A 253 -1.37 -17.37 15.63
C ILE A 253 0.09 -17.83 15.55
N ALA A 254 0.62 -18.34 16.66
CA ALA A 254 1.92 -19.00 16.70
C ALA A 254 1.72 -20.50 16.43
N VAL A 255 2.39 -21.02 15.40
CA VAL A 255 2.33 -22.44 15.01
C VAL A 255 3.72 -23.04 15.09
N ALA A 256 3.87 -24.20 15.76
CA ALA A 256 5.16 -24.87 15.80
C ALA A 256 5.52 -25.42 14.41
N VAL A 257 6.76 -25.20 13.98
CA VAL A 257 7.33 -25.73 12.74
C VAL A 257 8.26 -26.87 13.10
N THR A 258 7.97 -28.06 12.58
CA THR A 258 8.72 -29.28 12.84
C THR A 258 9.31 -29.81 11.54
N ASP A 259 10.20 -30.80 11.63
CA ASP A 259 10.70 -31.49 10.43
C ASP A 259 9.63 -32.28 9.68
N THR A 260 8.47 -32.51 10.32
CA THR A 260 7.29 -33.13 9.73
C THR A 260 6.24 -32.12 9.27
N GLY A 261 6.54 -30.82 9.26
CA GLY A 261 5.64 -29.77 8.79
C GLY A 261 5.09 -28.88 9.91
N LEU A 262 3.93 -28.26 9.66
CA LEU A 262 3.25 -27.42 10.64
C LEU A 262 2.50 -28.29 11.66
N ALA A 263 2.87 -28.18 12.93
CA ALA A 263 2.24 -28.90 14.04
C ALA A 263 1.13 -28.05 14.68
N ASP A 264 0.83 -28.26 15.97
CA ASP A 264 -0.21 -27.54 16.71
C ASP A 264 0.12 -26.07 16.98
N SER A 265 -0.94 -25.29 17.26
CA SER A 265 -0.81 -23.89 17.63
C SER A 265 -0.27 -23.82 19.05
N VAL A 266 0.81 -23.08 19.25
CA VAL A 266 1.44 -22.92 20.57
C VAL A 266 0.86 -21.74 21.33
N GLY A 267 0.32 -20.74 20.63
CA GLY A 267 -0.30 -19.55 21.21
C GLY A 267 -1.06 -18.76 20.16
N ALA A 268 -1.88 -17.81 20.61
CA ALA A 268 -2.60 -16.90 19.72
C ALA A 268 -2.91 -15.59 20.44
N PHE A 269 -3.05 -14.53 19.66
CA PHE A 269 -3.51 -13.23 20.11
C PHE A 269 -4.65 -12.76 19.20
N ALA A 270 -5.80 -12.46 19.80
CA ALA A 270 -6.95 -11.92 19.07
C ALA A 270 -6.69 -10.44 18.72
N LEU A 271 -6.73 -10.13 17.43
CA LEU A 271 -6.56 -8.77 16.95
C LEU A 271 -7.86 -7.99 17.11
N PRO A 272 -7.80 -6.74 17.63
CA PRO A 272 -8.99 -5.90 17.77
C PRO A 272 -9.42 -5.25 16.45
N ALA A 273 -8.66 -5.44 15.36
CA ALA A 273 -8.99 -4.97 14.01
C ALA A 273 -8.39 -5.89 12.92
N PRO A 274 -8.93 -5.88 11.69
CA PRO A 274 -8.47 -6.73 10.58
C PRO A 274 -6.97 -6.62 10.27
N GLY A 275 -6.21 -7.68 10.56
CA GLY A 275 -4.80 -7.78 10.21
C GLY A 275 -4.57 -7.83 8.69
N ARG A 276 -3.50 -7.18 8.21
CA ARG A 276 -3.16 -7.09 6.77
C ARG A 276 -1.75 -7.54 6.42
N ARG A 277 -0.78 -7.15 7.25
CA ARG A 277 0.64 -7.44 7.06
C ARG A 277 1.31 -7.53 8.41
N LEU A 278 2.36 -8.33 8.50
CA LEU A 278 3.19 -8.38 9.69
C LEU A 278 4.68 -8.29 9.35
N ASP A 279 5.45 -7.80 10.31
CA ASP A 279 6.90 -7.94 10.29
C ASP A 279 7.39 -8.42 11.66
N VAL A 280 8.39 -9.31 11.66
CA VAL A 280 8.92 -9.95 12.86
C VAL A 280 10.38 -9.59 13.02
N LYS A 281 10.73 -9.01 14.16
CA LYS A 281 12.11 -8.68 14.48
C LYS A 281 12.45 -9.01 15.92
N GLY A 282 13.28 -10.03 16.11
CA GLY A 282 13.67 -10.46 17.44
C GLY A 282 12.45 -10.98 18.20
N ASP A 283 12.07 -10.26 19.25
CA ASP A 283 11.02 -10.68 20.17
C ASP A 283 9.76 -9.82 19.99
N THR A 284 9.66 -9.14 18.86
CA THR A 284 8.60 -8.20 18.55
C THR A 284 7.99 -8.53 17.19
N VAL A 285 6.66 -8.53 17.15
CA VAL A 285 5.86 -8.58 15.92
C VAL A 285 5.10 -7.27 15.80
N ALA A 286 5.16 -6.63 14.64
CA ALA A 286 4.27 -5.52 14.33
C ALA A 286 3.25 -5.97 13.29
N VAL A 287 2.00 -5.56 13.46
CA VAL A 287 0.88 -5.89 12.58
C VAL A 287 0.25 -4.60 12.07
N ALA A 288 0.24 -4.41 10.75
CA ALA A 288 -0.58 -3.40 10.09
C ALA A 288 -2.02 -3.92 9.99
N ALA A 289 -2.98 -3.11 10.44
CA ALA A 289 -4.37 -3.53 10.60
C ALA A 289 -5.38 -2.55 9.98
N GLY A 290 -5.08 -2.02 8.80
CA GLY A 290 -5.98 -1.12 8.06
C GLY A 290 -6.35 0.12 8.88
N GLU A 291 -7.65 0.36 9.07
CA GLU A 291 -8.15 1.50 9.87
C GLU A 291 -7.85 1.38 11.36
N GLY A 292 -7.52 0.17 11.84
CA GLY A 292 -7.06 -0.05 13.22
C GLY A 292 -5.64 0.46 13.48
N GLY A 293 -4.89 0.81 12.42
CA GLY A 293 -3.52 1.31 12.52
C GLY A 293 -2.50 0.20 12.67
N VAL A 294 -1.62 0.30 13.66
CA VAL A 294 -0.56 -0.67 13.94
C VAL A 294 -0.62 -1.19 15.37
N PHE A 295 -0.45 -2.51 15.51
CA PHE A 295 -0.31 -3.20 16.79
C PHE A 295 1.11 -3.74 16.90
N VAL A 296 1.74 -3.56 18.05
CA VAL A 296 3.07 -4.11 18.35
C VAL A 296 2.92 -5.08 19.51
N LEU A 297 3.36 -6.31 19.28
CA LEU A 297 3.22 -7.43 20.18
C LEU A 297 4.60 -7.90 20.63
N ASP A 298 4.75 -8.15 21.93
CA ASP A 298 5.84 -8.97 22.47
C ASP A 298 5.54 -10.44 22.19
N VAL A 299 6.51 -11.11 21.61
CA VAL A 299 6.46 -12.53 21.24
C VAL A 299 7.66 -13.31 21.76
N ALA A 300 8.36 -12.82 22.79
CA ALA A 300 9.46 -13.51 23.43
C ALA A 300 9.06 -14.94 23.85
N ALA A 301 7.83 -15.08 24.36
CA ALA A 301 7.17 -16.34 24.66
C ALA A 301 6.06 -16.64 23.61
N PRO A 302 6.31 -17.54 22.64
CA PRO A 302 5.34 -17.82 21.57
C PRO A 302 3.96 -18.30 22.04
N GLY A 303 3.90 -18.90 23.23
CA GLY A 303 2.65 -19.39 23.81
C GLY A 303 1.74 -18.30 24.39
N ALA A 304 2.25 -17.10 24.61
CA ALA A 304 1.49 -15.98 25.15
C ALA A 304 1.92 -14.64 24.52
N PRO A 305 1.64 -14.42 23.22
CA PRO A 305 1.88 -13.12 22.59
C PRO A 305 1.07 -12.02 23.30
N ALA A 306 1.68 -10.86 23.55
CA ALA A 306 1.06 -9.80 24.33
C ALA A 306 1.19 -8.43 23.66
N LEU A 307 0.13 -7.60 23.72
CA LEU A 307 0.16 -6.24 23.21
C LEU A 307 1.03 -5.34 24.08
N VAL A 308 2.06 -4.74 23.46
CA VAL A 308 2.96 -3.78 24.12
C VAL A 308 2.74 -2.35 23.68
N ALA A 309 2.27 -2.13 22.45
CA ALA A 309 1.94 -0.80 21.98
C ALA A 309 0.94 -0.85 20.82
N GLN A 310 0.18 0.23 20.66
CA GLN A 310 -0.70 0.42 19.50
C GLN A 310 -0.72 1.88 19.07
N TRP A 311 -1.04 2.11 17.80
CA TRP A 311 -1.25 3.45 17.28
C TRP A 311 -2.18 3.45 16.06
N SER A 312 -3.22 4.28 16.11
CA SER A 312 -4.29 4.34 15.11
C SER A 312 -4.43 5.72 14.47
N GLY A 313 -3.31 6.46 14.34
CA GLY A 313 -3.34 7.81 13.78
C GLY A 313 -3.38 7.87 12.25
N ALA A 314 -2.94 6.81 11.55
CA ALA A 314 -3.06 6.74 10.10
C ALA A 314 -4.51 6.45 9.70
N ARG A 315 -4.98 7.00 8.57
CA ARG A 315 -6.28 6.64 8.01
C ARG A 315 -6.35 5.16 7.65
N PHE A 316 -5.27 4.62 7.12
CA PHE A 316 -5.19 3.22 6.73
C PHE A 316 -3.74 2.73 6.74
N ALA A 317 -3.47 1.67 7.50
CA ALA A 317 -2.19 0.96 7.55
C ALA A 317 -2.15 -0.13 6.47
N TYR A 318 -1.27 0.02 5.49
CA TYR A 318 -1.11 -0.94 4.39
C TYR A 318 -0.08 -2.01 4.69
N ASP A 319 1.05 -1.60 5.26
CA ASP A 319 2.21 -2.45 5.52
C ASP A 319 3.04 -1.88 6.67
N VAL A 320 3.85 -2.72 7.31
CA VAL A 320 4.69 -2.35 8.45
C VAL A 320 6.07 -2.98 8.35
N ALA A 321 7.09 -2.27 8.82
CA ALA A 321 8.43 -2.82 8.97
C ALA A 321 9.06 -2.40 10.30
N LEU A 322 9.88 -3.28 10.87
CA LEU A 322 10.53 -3.12 12.16
C LEU A 322 12.05 -3.02 12.02
N ARG A 323 12.65 -2.06 12.72
CA ARG A 323 14.11 -2.02 12.94
C ARG A 323 14.44 -1.41 14.29
N GLN A 324 15.13 -2.18 15.14
CA GLN A 324 15.66 -1.68 16.42
C GLN A 324 14.58 -0.97 17.28
N GLY A 325 13.38 -1.53 17.34
CA GLY A 325 12.23 -0.97 18.07
C GLY A 325 11.52 0.19 17.37
N VAL A 326 12.03 0.70 16.25
CA VAL A 326 11.34 1.68 15.40
C VAL A 326 10.34 0.96 14.49
N VAL A 327 9.14 1.51 14.41
CA VAL A 327 8.06 1.04 13.53
C VAL A 327 7.96 1.98 12.34
N TYR A 328 8.11 1.44 11.15
CA TYR A 328 7.87 2.12 9.87
C TYR A 328 6.52 1.67 9.34
N LEU A 329 5.64 2.61 9.03
CA LEU A 329 4.27 2.31 8.62
C LEU A 329 3.94 2.93 7.26
N ALA A 330 3.56 2.07 6.32
CA ALA A 330 3.01 2.47 5.03
C ALA A 330 1.57 2.92 5.20
N ALA A 331 1.32 4.23 5.01
CA ALA A 331 0.00 4.81 5.16
C ALA A 331 -0.62 5.25 3.82
N GLY A 332 -0.25 4.58 2.73
CA GLY A 332 -0.82 4.83 1.41
C GLY A 332 -0.63 6.29 0.99
N PRO A 333 -1.71 7.05 0.69
CA PRO A 333 -1.61 8.44 0.24
C PRO A 333 -1.04 9.42 1.27
N GLU A 334 -0.96 9.04 2.55
CA GLU A 334 -0.37 9.88 3.59
C GLU A 334 1.16 9.85 3.58
N GLY A 335 1.75 8.81 2.99
CA GLY A 335 3.19 8.59 2.94
C GLY A 335 3.66 7.55 3.97
N LEU A 336 4.83 7.80 4.56
CA LEU A 336 5.52 6.91 5.48
C LEU A 336 5.58 7.52 6.89
N TYR A 337 4.97 6.87 7.86
CA TYR A 337 5.14 7.21 9.27
C TYR A 337 6.37 6.51 9.86
N VAL A 338 7.12 7.24 10.68
CA VAL A 338 8.15 6.68 11.56
C VAL A 338 7.68 6.87 12.99
N LEU A 339 7.53 5.75 13.70
CA LEU A 339 7.01 5.72 15.06
C LEU A 339 8.06 5.12 15.99
N ASP A 340 8.27 5.78 17.13
CA ASP A 340 9.13 5.28 18.21
C ASP A 340 8.27 4.77 19.38
N PRO A 341 8.78 3.83 20.20
CA PRO A 341 8.14 3.46 21.46
C PRO A 341 8.05 4.67 22.39
N GLY A 342 6.87 4.88 22.96
CA GLY A 342 6.60 5.91 23.96
C GLY A 342 6.86 5.41 25.39
N PRO A 343 7.05 6.33 26.34
CA PRO A 343 7.38 6.00 27.73
C PRO A 343 6.26 5.22 28.48
N GLU A 344 5.01 5.32 28.02
CA GLU A 344 3.84 4.74 28.69
C GLU A 344 3.24 3.51 27.96
N GLY A 345 4.01 2.84 27.08
CA GLY A 345 3.52 1.65 26.36
C GLY A 345 2.62 1.96 25.15
N GLY A 346 2.88 3.08 24.47
CA GLY A 346 2.26 3.45 23.20
C GLY A 346 3.30 3.70 22.11
N LEU A 347 2.87 4.07 20.90
CA LEU A 347 3.79 4.59 19.88
C LEU A 347 3.61 6.11 19.73
N VAL A 348 4.74 6.80 19.57
CA VAL A 348 4.79 8.24 19.33
C VAL A 348 5.28 8.50 17.91
N VAL A 349 4.63 9.44 17.22
CA VAL A 349 5.05 9.80 15.86
C VAL A 349 6.34 10.60 15.91
N ARG A 350 7.44 9.97 15.50
CA ARG A 350 8.73 10.64 15.30
C ARG A 350 8.65 11.62 14.13
N GLY A 351 8.05 11.17 13.04
CA GLY A 351 7.86 11.98 11.86
C GLY A 351 7.03 11.30 10.78
N LEU A 352 6.62 12.10 9.80
CA LEU A 352 5.87 11.66 8.63
C LEU A 352 6.57 12.18 7.38
N ASP A 353 6.98 11.25 6.51
CA ASP A 353 7.51 11.58 5.20
C ASP A 353 6.44 11.47 4.11
N ARG A 354 6.13 12.62 3.52
CA ARG A 354 5.10 12.80 2.49
C ARG A 354 5.69 12.95 1.09
N HIS A 355 7.01 12.91 0.96
CA HIS A 355 7.67 13.00 -0.34
C HIS A 355 7.47 11.72 -1.14
N PHE A 356 7.32 10.58 -0.45
CA PHE A 356 6.82 9.36 -1.06
C PHE A 356 5.35 9.53 -1.43
N GLY A 357 4.93 9.07 -2.61
CA GLY A 357 3.55 9.12 -3.06
C GLY A 357 2.66 8.15 -2.27
N PHE A 358 2.08 7.17 -2.95
CA PHE A 358 1.28 6.14 -2.30
C PHE A 358 2.19 5.04 -1.78
N VAL A 359 2.53 5.06 -0.49
CA VAL A 359 3.38 4.03 0.11
C VAL A 359 2.55 2.76 0.34
N SER A 360 2.80 1.70 -0.45
CA SER A 360 2.02 0.46 -0.37
C SER A 360 2.72 -0.67 0.37
N ALA A 361 4.06 -0.72 0.32
CA ALA A 361 4.84 -1.77 0.95
C ALA A 361 6.18 -1.25 1.45
N LEU A 362 6.70 -1.92 2.49
CA LEU A 362 7.96 -1.61 3.14
C LEU A 362 8.76 -2.89 3.35
N ARG A 363 10.08 -2.80 3.21
CA ARG A 363 10.97 -3.88 3.66
C ARG A 363 12.25 -3.31 4.25
N VAL A 364 12.60 -3.77 5.45
CA VAL A 364 13.92 -3.50 6.04
C VAL A 364 14.86 -4.65 5.73
N ALA A 365 15.99 -4.35 5.10
CA ALA A 365 17.07 -5.29 4.83
C ALA A 365 18.42 -4.56 4.89
N ASP A 366 19.44 -5.21 5.44
CA ASP A 366 20.83 -4.71 5.45
C ASP A 366 21.02 -3.26 5.97
N GLY A 367 20.19 -2.86 6.95
CA GLY A 367 20.25 -1.52 7.52
C GLY A 367 19.55 -0.44 6.69
N GLU A 368 18.84 -0.83 5.64
CA GLU A 368 18.13 0.04 4.73
C GLU A 368 16.63 -0.23 4.76
N LEU A 369 15.84 0.77 4.37
CA LEU A 369 14.41 0.66 4.14
C LEU A 369 14.13 0.80 2.65
N PHE A 370 13.46 -0.21 2.11
CA PHE A 370 12.89 -0.18 0.78
C PHE A 370 11.44 0.28 0.89
N VAL A 371 11.11 1.39 0.21
CA VAL A 371 9.79 2.00 0.23
C VAL A 371 9.19 1.91 -1.17
N VAL A 372 8.03 1.26 -1.29
CA VAL A 372 7.31 1.12 -2.55
C VAL A 372 6.30 2.26 -2.72
N ASP A 373 6.54 3.12 -3.71
CA ASP A 373 5.59 4.15 -4.15
C ASP A 373 4.77 3.64 -5.33
N ARG A 374 3.54 3.23 -5.04
CA ARG A 374 2.62 2.64 -6.02
C ARG A 374 2.18 3.64 -7.09
N THR A 375 1.86 4.88 -6.70
CA THR A 375 1.40 5.92 -7.65
C THR A 375 2.55 6.52 -8.44
N GLY A 376 3.71 6.69 -7.79
CA GLY A 376 4.92 7.15 -8.43
C GLY A 376 5.61 6.07 -9.26
N ARG A 377 5.11 4.82 -9.22
CA ARG A 377 5.68 3.64 -9.87
C ARG A 377 7.18 3.54 -9.61
N ALA A 378 7.57 3.62 -8.35
CA ALA A 378 8.97 3.67 -7.97
C ALA A 378 9.23 2.86 -6.71
N VAL A 379 10.48 2.46 -6.53
CA VAL A 379 11.00 1.98 -5.25
C VAL A 379 12.13 2.89 -4.79
N HIS A 380 12.11 3.21 -3.51
CA HIS A 380 13.11 4.06 -2.88
C HIS A 380 13.97 3.21 -1.95
N ARG A 381 15.29 3.38 -2.02
CA ARG A 381 16.27 2.82 -1.09
C ARG A 381 16.72 3.92 -0.14
N VAL A 382 16.32 3.78 1.12
CA VAL A 382 16.55 4.76 2.19
C VAL A 382 17.54 4.17 3.19
N ALA A 383 18.68 4.83 3.39
CA ALA A 383 19.61 4.44 4.43
C ALA A 383 19.01 4.78 5.80
N LEU A 384 18.91 3.79 6.69
CA LEU A 384 18.42 4.04 8.04
C LEU A 384 19.61 4.29 8.97
N PRO A 385 19.65 5.42 9.70
CA PRO A 385 20.77 5.72 10.59
C PRO A 385 20.95 4.60 11.61
N VAL A 386 22.21 4.25 11.90
CA VAL A 386 22.55 3.40 13.04
C VAL A 386 22.31 4.25 14.29
N ARG A 387 21.50 3.76 15.23
CA ARG A 387 21.29 4.44 16.52
C ARG A 387 22.56 4.44 17.36
#